data_AF-A0A9Q1BHL5-F1
#
_entry.id   AF-A0A9Q1BHL5-F1
#
_cell.length_a   1.000
_cell.length_b   1.000
_cell.length_c   1.000
_cell.angle_alpha   90.00
_cell.angle_beta   90.00
_cell.angle_gamma   90.00
#
_symmetry.space_group_name_H-M   'P 1'
#
loop_
_entity.id
_entity.type
_entity.pdbx_description
1 polymer ?
#
loop_
_entity_poly.entity_id
_entity_poly.type
_entity_poly.pdbx_seq_one_letter_code
_entity_poly.pdbx_strand_id
1 'polypeptide(L)'
;MIGKFGISASFALVYIYAVEVFPTPLRSVGLGMCSTASRIGSISTPLILLLDEIWEPLPLLIFGSSAIIGGLLVLFLPETRGKDLPETIEEGELFNK
;
A
#
# COMPACT_ATOMS: atom_id res chain seq x y z
N MET A 1 0.50 9.14 19.28
CA MET A 1 1.38 7.95 19.30
C MET A 1 0.79 6.80 18.49
N ILE A 2 -0.46 6.40 18.73
CA ILE A 2 -1.13 5.28 18.04
C ILE A 2 -1.13 5.44 16.51
N GLY A 3 -1.51 6.59 15.96
CA GLY A 3 -1.52 6.79 14.50
C GLY A 3 -0.13 6.68 13.85
N LYS A 4 0.92 7.16 14.53
CA LYS A 4 2.31 7.07 14.05
C LYS A 4 2.82 5.63 14.08
N PHE A 5 2.44 4.87 15.11
CA PHE A 5 2.72 3.44 15.16
C PHE A 5 1.97 2.69 14.05
N GLY A 6 0.69 2.99 13.86
CA GLY A 6 -0.15 2.37 12.83
C GLY A 6 0.44 2.55 11.43
N ILE A 7 0.77 3.78 11.02
CA ILE A 7 1.36 4.01 9.69
C ILE A 7 2.72 3.32 9.54
N SER A 8 3.55 3.29 10.59
CA SER A 8 4.85 2.60 10.55
C SER A 8 4.68 1.09 10.40
N ALA A 9 3.73 0.50 11.13
CA ALA A 9 3.43 -0.92 11.05
C ALA A 9 2.84 -1.28 9.68
N SER A 10 1.87 -0.51 9.18
CA SER A 10 1.30 -0.69 7.85
C SER A 10 2.36 -0.59 6.76
N PHE A 11 3.28 0.37 6.84
CA PHE A 11 4.36 0.49 5.88
C PHE A 11 5.26 -0.75 5.89
N ALA A 12 5.67 -1.24 7.07
CA ALA A 12 6.47 -2.46 7.16
C ALA A 12 5.73 -3.69 6.62
N LEU A 13 4.44 -3.84 6.93
CA LEU A 13 3.61 -4.97 6.48
C LEU A 13 3.43 -5.00 4.97
N VAL A 14 3.25 -3.86 4.31
CA VAL A 14 3.12 -3.79 2.84
C VAL A 14 4.37 -4.33 2.15
N TYR A 15 5.57 -4.05 2.68
CA TYR A 15 6.81 -4.61 2.12
C TYR A 15 6.88 -6.13 2.29
N ILE A 16 6.51 -6.65 3.46
CA ILE A 16 6.48 -8.10 3.71
C ILE A 16 5.47 -8.77 2.78
N TYR A 17 4.25 -8.24 2.72
CA TYR A 17 3.20 -8.76 1.87
C TYR A 17 3.57 -8.77 0.39
N ALA A 18 4.24 -7.71 -0.09
CA ALA A 18 4.75 -7.67 -1.46
C ALA A 18 5.74 -8.82 -1.75
N VAL A 19 6.60 -9.17 -0.78
CA VAL A 19 7.52 -10.31 -0.93
C VAL A 19 6.75 -11.64 -0.96
N GLU A 20 5.70 -11.79 -0.16
CA GLU A 20 4.91 -13.02 -0.10
C GLU A 20 4.04 -13.25 -1.34
N VAL A 21 3.53 -12.18 -1.97
CA VAL A 21 2.65 -12.28 -3.13
C VAL A 21 3.40 -12.27 -4.46
N PHE A 22 4.47 -11.47 -4.59
CA PHE A 22 5.18 -11.37 -5.86
C PHE A 22 6.20 -12.50 -6.02
N PRO A 23 6.19 -13.22 -7.17
CA PRO A 23 7.18 -14.25 -7.44
C PRO A 23 8.57 -13.65 -7.55
N THR A 24 9.60 -14.40 -7.13
CA THR A 24 11.00 -13.96 -7.07
C THR A 24 11.49 -13.14 -8.27
N PRO A 25 11.24 -13.53 -9.55
CA PRO A 25 11.69 -12.75 -10.70
C PRO A 25 11.01 -11.38 -10.87
N LEU A 26 9.77 -11.22 -10.38
CA LEU A 26 8.98 -9.99 -10.54
C LEU A 26 8.95 -9.14 -9.26
N ARG A 27 9.43 -9.67 -8.14
CA ARG A 27 9.38 -9.03 -6.83
C ARG A 27 10.01 -7.63 -6.84
N SER A 28 11.20 -7.47 -7.44
CA SER A 28 11.88 -6.17 -7.53
C SER A 28 11.10 -5.15 -8.37
N VAL A 29 10.49 -5.59 -9.47
CA VAL A 29 9.66 -4.73 -10.34
C VAL A 29 8.36 -4.36 -9.64
N GLY A 30 7.70 -5.32 -8.98
CA GLY A 30 6.49 -5.09 -8.18
C GLY A 30 6.70 -4.07 -7.07
N LEU A 31 7.75 -4.25 -6.26
CA LEU A 31 8.15 -3.29 -5.23
C LEU A 31 8.53 -1.92 -5.81
N GLY A 32 9.18 -1.89 -6.97
CA GLY A 32 9.47 -0.67 -7.71
C GLY A 32 8.20 0.11 -8.10
N MET A 33 7.20 -0.58 -8.65
CA MET A 33 5.92 0.02 -9.01
C MET A 33 5.17 0.56 -7.80
N CYS A 34 5.10 -0.21 -6.70
CA CYS A 34 4.49 0.24 -5.44
C CYS A 34 5.19 1.50 -4.89
N SER A 35 6.52 1.53 -4.96
CA SER A 35 7.31 2.69 -4.51
C SER A 35 7.03 3.92 -5.36
N THR A 36 6.94 3.79 -6.68
CA THR A 36 6.59 4.87 -7.59
C THR A 36 5.17 5.40 -7.31
N ALA A 37 4.20 4.52 -7.06
CA ALA A 37 2.85 4.93 -6.67
C ALA A 37 2.84 5.74 -5.36
N SER A 38 3.61 5.32 -4.35
CA SER A 38 3.77 6.07 -3.10
C SER A 38 4.41 7.46 -3.31
N ARG A 39 5.35 7.57 -4.26
CA ARG A 39 5.96 8.85 -4.64
C ARG A 39 4.95 9.79 -5.28
N ILE A 40 4.05 9.30 -6.13
CA ILE A 40 2.97 10.13 -6.72
C ILE A 40 2.09 10.74 -5.62
N GLY A 41 1.73 9.93 -4.62
CA GLY A 41 1.01 10.43 -3.43
C GLY A 41 1.78 11.52 -2.71
N SER A 42 3.09 11.31 -2.49
CA SER A 42 3.96 12.29 -1.82
C SER A 42 4.10 13.61 -2.60
N ILE A 43 4.15 13.55 -3.94
CA ILE A 43 4.20 14.72 -4.83
C ILE A 43 2.88 15.49 -4.79
N SER A 44 1.76 14.78 -4.63
CA SER A 44 0.42 15.37 -4.58
C SER A 44 0.12 16.02 -3.22
N THR A 45 0.76 15.58 -2.13
CA THR A 45 0.57 16.12 -0.77
C THR A 45 0.62 17.65 -0.69
N PRO A 46 1.67 18.37 -1.17
CA PRO A 46 1.70 19.84 -1.07
C PRO A 46 0.55 20.51 -1.83
N LEU A 47 0.09 19.94 -2.95
CA LEU A 47 -1.07 20.46 -3.68
C LEU A 47 -2.35 20.32 -2.86
N ILE A 48 -2.53 19.18 -2.16
CA ILE A 48 -3.66 18.94 -1.26
C ILE A 48 -3.60 19.89 -0.05
N LEU A 49 -2.41 20.20 0.47
CA LEU A 49 -2.26 21.15 1.57
C LEU A 49 -2.59 22.59 1.16
N LEU A 50 -2.43 22.96 -0.11
CA LEU A 50 -2.82 24.29 -0.59
C LEU A 50 -4.34 24.51 -0.55
N LEU A 51 -5.14 23.44 -0.60
CA LEU A 51 -6.60 23.51 -0.48
C LEU A 51 -7.07 23.96 0.91
N ASP A 52 -6.18 24.00 1.91
CA ASP A 52 -6.43 24.52 3.25
C ASP A 52 -6.93 25.98 3.22
N GLU A 53 -6.48 26.78 2.24
CA GLU A 53 -6.90 28.19 2.07
C GLU A 53 -8.39 28.34 1.74
N ILE A 54 -9.02 27.30 1.16
CA ILE A 54 -10.45 27.31 0.83
C ILE A 54 -11.26 26.80 2.02
N TRP A 55 -10.81 25.70 2.64
CA TRP A 55 -11.47 25.10 3.79
C TRP A 55 -10.48 24.29 4.64
N GLU A 56 -10.20 24.78 5.85
CA GLU A 56 -9.21 24.23 6.79
C GLU A 56 -9.31 22.70 7.07
N PRO A 57 -10.50 22.07 7.22
CA PRO A 57 -10.58 20.62 7.43
C PRO A 57 -10.45 19.79 6.15
N LEU A 58 -10.43 20.39 4.95
CA LEU A 58 -10.51 19.68 3.68
C LEU A 58 -9.29 18.77 3.40
N PRO A 59 -8.02 19.20 3.63
CA PRO A 59 -6.86 18.33 3.46
C PRO A 59 -6.95 17.11 4.39
N LEU A 60 -7.40 17.31 5.63
CA LEU A 60 -7.52 16.25 6.63
C LEU A 60 -8.59 15.22 6.24
N LEU A 61 -9.70 15.65 5.66
CA LEU A 61 -10.72 14.75 5.11
C LEU A 61 -10.20 13.94 3.93
N ILE A 62 -9.39 14.52 3.06
CA ILE A 62 -8.80 13.82 1.90
C ILE A 62 -7.81 12.74 2.35
N PHE A 63 -6.89 13.07 3.26
CA PHE A 63 -5.94 12.08 3.79
C PHE A 63 -6.65 11.02 4.64
N GLY A 64 -7.62 11.42 5.46
CA GLY A 64 -8.40 10.48 6.29
C GLY A 64 -9.24 9.51 5.46
N SER A 65 -9.97 10.01 4.47
CA SER A 65 -10.79 9.16 3.58
C SER A 65 -9.94 8.22 2.74
N SER A 66 -8.82 8.67 2.18
CA SER A 66 -7.90 7.80 1.45
C SER A 66 -7.29 6.69 2.31
N ALA A 67 -6.97 6.98 3.58
CA ALA A 67 -6.51 5.97 4.53
C ALA A 67 -7.60 4.92 4.85
N ILE A 68 -8.86 5.35 5.02
CA ILE A 68 -10.00 4.43 5.25
C ILE A 68 -10.23 3.54 4.02
N ILE A 69 -10.25 4.13 2.82
CA ILE A 69 -10.42 3.38 1.57
C ILE A 69 -9.29 2.36 1.41
N GLY A 70 -8.04 2.77 1.66
CA GLY A 70 -6.89 1.86 1.63
C GLY A 70 -7.04 0.70 2.62
N GLY A 71 -7.45 0.98 3.87
CA GLY A 71 -7.69 -0.04 4.88
C GLY A 71 -8.82 -1.01 4.50
N LEU A 72 -9.89 -0.53 3.87
CA LEU A 72 -10.97 -1.38 3.35
C LEU A 72 -10.50 -2.25 2.19
N LEU A 73 -9.68 -1.72 1.28
CA LEU A 73 -9.12 -2.48 0.17
C LEU A 73 -8.22 -3.62 0.64
N VAL A 74 -7.50 -3.46 1.75
CA VAL A 74 -6.69 -4.53 2.35
C VAL A 74 -7.54 -5.75 2.75
N LEU A 75 -8.82 -5.58 3.09
CA LEU A 75 -9.69 -6.71 3.41
C LEU A 75 -9.99 -7.60 2.19
N PHE A 76 -9.78 -7.10 0.98
CA PHE A 76 -9.93 -7.88 -0.26
C PHE A 76 -8.64 -8.58 -0.69
N LEU A 77 -7.51 -8.33 0.00
CA LEU A 77 -6.25 -8.99 -0.32
C LEU A 77 -6.28 -10.46 0.11
N PRO A 78 -5.72 -11.38 -0.69
CA PRO A 78 -5.63 -12.79 -0.32
C PRO A 78 -4.69 -12.96 0.89
N GLU A 79 -5.07 -13.89 1.77
CA GLU A 79 -4.25 -14.30 2.91
C GLU A 79 -2.99 -15.04 2.41
N THR A 80 -1.84 -14.64 2.95
CA THR A 80 -0.50 -15.17 2.62
C THR A 80 0.01 -16.13 3.69
N ARG A 81 -0.56 -16.11 4.90
CA ARG A 81 -0.09 -16.92 6.02
C ARG A 81 -0.16 -18.42 5.73
N GLY A 82 0.99 -19.09 5.82
CA GLY A 82 1.09 -20.54 5.69
C GLY A 82 1.09 -21.06 4.25
N LYS A 83 1.21 -20.18 3.26
CA LYS A 83 1.46 -20.55 1.87
C LYS A 83 2.96 -20.48 1.57
N ASP A 84 3.44 -21.38 0.72
CA ASP A 84 4.83 -21.32 0.23
C ASP A 84 5.01 -20.09 -0.67
N LEU A 85 6.20 -19.50 -0.63
CA LEU A 85 6.51 -18.33 -1.45
C LEU A 85 6.58 -18.75 -2.92
N PRO A 86 5.90 -18.05 -3.84
CA PRO A 86 5.97 -18.37 -5.26
C PRO A 86 7.40 -18.14 -5.76
N GLU A 87 8.08 -19.20 -6.18
CA GLU A 87 9.42 -19.14 -6.74
C GLU A 87 9.36 -18.92 -8.25
N THR A 88 8.29 -19.43 -8.89
CA THR A 88 8.04 -19.31 -10.33
C THR A 88 6.85 -18.41 -10.67
N ILE A 89 6.79 -17.94 -11.91
CA ILE A 89 5.67 -17.09 -12.39
C ILE A 89 4.36 -17.88 -12.41
N GLU A 90 4.42 -19.17 -12.78
CA GLU A 90 3.26 -20.07 -12.82
C GLU A 90 2.65 -20.30 -11.42
N GLU A 91 3.49 -20.42 -10.38
CA GLU A 91 3.04 -20.50 -8.98
C GLU A 91 2.37 -19.19 -8.52
N GLY A 92 2.88 -18.04 -8.97
CA GLY A 92 2.27 -16.74 -8.69
C GLY A 92 0.89 -16.57 -9.31
N GLU A 93 0.66 -17.11 -10.51
CA GLU A 93 -0.66 -17.07 -11.18
C GLU A 93 -1.70 -17.98 -10.50
N LEU A 94 -1.27 -19.08 -9.88
CA LEU A 94 -2.14 -20.01 -9.14
C LEU A 94 -2.48 -19.50 -7.73
N PHE A 95 -1.75 -18.54 -7.19
CA PHE A 95 -1.88 -18.05 -5.81
C PHE A 95 -3.27 -17.42 -5.50
N ASN A 96 -4.01 -17.02 -6.54
CA ASN A 96 -5.31 -16.36 -6.45
C ASN A 96 -6.47 -17.20 -7.05
N LYS A 97 -6.27 -18.50 -7.26
CA LYS A 97 -7.29 -19.41 -7.80
C LYS A 97 -7.89 -20.31 -6.72
#